data_AF-A0A2W6CFY1-F1
#
_entry.id   AF-A0A2W6CFY1-F1
#
_cell.length_a   1.000
_cell.length_b   1.000
_cell.length_c   1.000
_cell.angle_alpha   90.00
_cell.angle_beta   90.00
_cell.angle_gamma   90.00
#
_symmetry.space_group_name_H-M   'P 1'
#
loop_
_entity.id
_entity.type
_entity.pdbx_description
1 polymer ?
#
loop_
_entity_poly.entity_id
_entity_poly.type
_entity_poly.pdbx_seq_one_letter_code
_entity_poly.pdbx_strand_id
1 'polypeptide(L)' 'MPADQYLHCSNCADIRLSEAPPCTDGHGGDCPDRACADCGTALFLDPFVTHERPRPATRRAA' A
#
# COMPACT_ATOMS: atom_id res chain seq x y z
N MET A 1 -8.59 13.63 -3.62
CA MET A 1 -8.55 12.43 -4.49
C MET A 1 -7.20 11.76 -4.24
N PRO A 2 -7.13 10.65 -3.49
CA PRO A 2 -5.85 9.99 -3.23
C PRO A 2 -5.31 9.38 -4.53
N ALA A 3 -4.14 9.82 -4.97
CA ALA A 3 -3.47 9.33 -6.18
C ALA A 3 -3.00 7.87 -6.05
N ASP A 4 -3.00 7.32 -4.84
CA ASP A 4 -2.56 5.97 -4.50
C ASP A 4 -3.50 4.85 -4.98
N GLN A 5 -4.68 5.22 -5.49
CA GLN A 5 -5.67 4.30 -6.06
C GLN A 5 -5.48 4.08 -7.57
N TYR A 6 -4.52 4.72 -8.21
CA TYR A 6 -4.29 4.59 -9.65
C TYR A 6 -2.88 4.05 -9.90
N LEU A 7 -2.79 2.81 -10.40
CA LEU A 7 -1.52 2.11 -10.61
C LEU A 7 -1.42 1.53 -12.02
N HIS A 8 -0.20 1.50 -12.55
CA HIS A 8 0.06 0.89 -13.84
C HIS A 8 -0.10 -0.63 -13.75
N CYS A 9 -1.04 -1.17 -14.51
CA CYS A 9 -1.25 -2.61 -14.59
C CYS A 9 -0.53 -3.16 -15.82
N SER A 10 0.43 -4.06 -15.62
CA SER A 10 1.17 -4.70 -16.72
C SER A 10 0.29 -5.56 -17.63
N ASN A 11 -0.83 -6.09 -17.12
CA ASN A 11 -1.77 -6.89 -17.91
C ASN A 11 -2.70 -6.03 -18.77
N CYS A 12 -3.09 -4.85 -18.27
CA CYS A 12 -3.89 -3.88 -19.03
C CYS A 12 -3.02 -2.92 -19.88
N ALA A 13 -1.72 -2.87 -19.60
CA ALA A 13 -0.75 -1.93 -20.17
C ALA A 13 -1.14 -0.45 -20.02
N ASP A 14 -1.85 -0.11 -18.94
CA ASP A 14 -2.37 1.23 -18.68
C ASP A 14 -2.51 1.49 -17.16
N ILE A 15 -2.75 2.74 -16.78
CA ILE A 15 -3.07 3.13 -15.41
C ILE A 15 -4.52 2.79 -15.13
N ARG A 16 -4.74 1.89 -14.17
CA ARG A 16 -6.08 1.44 -13.76
C ARG A 16 -6.31 1.71 -12.28
N LEU A 17 -7.57 1.67 -11.89
CA LEU A 17 -7.94 1.76 -10.49
C LEU A 17 -7.45 0.50 -9.76
N SER A 18 -6.80 0.69 -8.62
CA SER A 18 -6.36 -0.36 -7.74
C SER A 18 -7.20 -0.40 -6.48
N GLU A 19 -7.60 -1.60 -6.08
CA GLU A 19 -8.26 -1.86 -4.80
C GLU A 19 -7.27 -2.48 -3.81
N ALA A 20 -7.41 -2.14 -2.53
CA ALA A 20 -6.71 -2.87 -1.47
C ALA A 20 -7.61 -4.03 -1.04
N PRO A 21 -7.24 -5.30 -1.29
CA PRO A 21 -7.93 -6.42 -0.69
C PRO A 21 -7.84 -6.34 0.84
N PRO A 22 -8.77 -6.96 1.58
CA PRO A 22 -8.70 -7.02 3.03
C PRO A 22 -7.43 -7.75 3.46
N CYS A 23 -6.45 -7.00 3.96
CA CYS A 23 -5.17 -7.56 4.34
C CYS A 23 -5.29 -8.34 5.65
N THR A 24 -5.09 -9.67 5.57
CA THR A 24 -5.17 -10.59 6.71
C THR A 24 -3.96 -10.44 7.66
N ASP A 25 -2.84 -9.91 7.18
CA ASP A 25 -1.63 -9.64 7.97
C ASP A 25 -1.77 -8.49 8.99
N GLY A 26 -2.91 -7.78 9.02
CA GLY A 26 -3.16 -6.73 10.01
C GLY A 26 -2.52 -5.37 9.69
N HIS A 27 -2.13 -5.15 8.42
CA HIS A 27 -1.56 -3.88 7.96
C HIS A 27 -2.59 -2.74 7.78
N GLY A 28 -3.88 -3.01 7.94
CA GLY A 28 -4.93 -2.00 7.87
C GLY A 28 -4.93 -1.24 6.53
N GLY A 29 -4.94 0.09 6.59
CA GLY A 29 -4.98 0.96 5.41
C GLY A 29 -3.62 1.20 4.71
N ASP A 30 -2.52 0.79 5.35
CA ASP A 30 -1.14 0.92 4.83
C ASP A 30 -0.65 -0.37 4.16
N CYS A 31 -1.57 -1.26 3.77
CA CYS A 31 -1.19 -2.50 3.12
C CYS A 31 -0.63 -2.25 1.71
N PRO A 32 0.59 -2.72 1.40
CA PRO A 32 1.23 -2.52 0.10
C PRO A 32 0.65 -3.44 -0.99
N ASP A 33 -0.18 -4.41 -0.61
CA ASP A 33 -0.85 -5.32 -1.55
C ASP A 33 -2.06 -4.62 -2.18
N ARG A 34 -2.00 -4.41 -3.50
CA ARG A 34 -3.07 -3.82 -4.29
C ARG A 34 -3.40 -4.74 -5.45
N ALA A 35 -4.65 -4.75 -5.91
CA ALA A 35 -5.06 -5.48 -7.11
C ALA A 35 -5.72 -4.53 -8.11
N CYS A 36 -5.56 -4.78 -9.40
CA CYS A 36 -6.27 -4.04 -10.45
C CYS A 36 -7.77 -4.36 -10.39
N ALA A 37 -8.62 -3.33 -10.23
CA ALA A 37 -10.07 -3.51 -10.12
C ALA A 37 -10.72 -4.03 -11.43
N ASP A 38 -10.05 -3.91 -12.57
CA ASP A 38 -10.57 -4.38 -13.87
C ASP A 38 -10.23 -5.84 -14.18
N CYS A 39 -8.99 -6.26 -13.91
CA CYS A 39 -8.49 -7.56 -14.33
C CYS A 39 -8.06 -8.48 -13.17
N GLY A 40 -8.05 -7.98 -11.94
CA GLY A 40 -7.64 -8.73 -10.75
C GLY A 40 -6.15 -9.04 -10.66
N THR A 41 -5.32 -8.51 -11.56
CA THR A 41 -3.85 -8.68 -11.47
C THR A 41 -3.33 -8.01 -10.20
N ALA A 42 -2.53 -8.76 -9.44
CA ALA A 42 -1.83 -8.24 -8.27
C ALA A 42 -0.80 -7.18 -8.69
N LEU A 43 -0.91 -5.99 -8.10
CA LEU A 43 -0.04 -4.84 -8.25
C LEU A 43 0.68 -4.66 -6.92
N PHE A 44 1.92 -5.18 -6.83
CA PHE A 44 2.71 -5.02 -5.62
C PHE A 44 3.29 -3.62 -5.57
N LEU A 45 2.89 -2.81 -4.59
CA LEU A 45 3.58 -1.57 -4.27
C LEU A 45 4.83 -1.91 -3.47
N ASP A 46 5.96 -1.38 -3.90
CA ASP A 46 7.26 -1.73 -3.34
C ASP A 46 7.29 -1.50 -1.81
N PRO A 47 7.67 -2.51 -0.99
CA PRO A 47 7.63 -2.43 0.47
C PRO A 47 8.68 -1.50 1.07
N PHE A 48 9.54 -0.85 0.26
CA PHE A 48 10.52 0.12 0.74
C PHE A 48 9.96 1.52 1.00
N VAL A 49 8.63 1.72 1.00
CA VAL A 49 8.06 2.87 1.73
C VAL A 49 8.34 2.66 3.21
N THR A 50 9.46 3.21 3.66
CA THR A 50 9.89 3.13 5.05
C THR A 50 8.87 3.90 5.88
N HIS A 51 7.86 3.22 6.40
CA HIS A 51 7.06 3.75 7.49
C HIS A 51 8.03 3.91 8.66
N GLU A 52 8.48 5.15 8.87
CA GLU A 52 9.27 5.51 10.03
C GLU A 52 8.44 5.19 11.28
N ARG A 53 8.71 4.02 11.87
CA ARG A 53 8.04 3.63 13.11
C ARG A 53 8.37 4.72 14.13
N PRO A 54 7.37 5.40 14.74
CA PRO A 54 7.63 6.51 15.65
C PRO A 54 8.64 6.06 16.71
N ARG A 55 9.80 6.72 16.77
CA ARG A 55 10.81 6.38 17.78
C ARG A 55 10.15 6.59 19.14
N PRO A 56 10.11 5.57 20.02
CA PRO A 56 9.56 5.75 21.35
C PRO A 56 10.34 6.87 22.04
N ALA A 57 9.63 7.92 22.46
CA ALA A 57 10.24 9.04 23.17
C ALA A 57 10.87 8.50 24.46
N THR A 58 12.20 8.51 24.51
CA THR A 58 12.92 8.17 25.73
C THR A 58 12.61 9.25 26.76
N ARG A 59 11.78 8.92 27.75
CA ARG A 59 11.58 9.81 28.90
C ARG A 59 12.90 9.88 29.64
N ARG A 60 13.52 11.07 29.67
CA ARG A 60 14.65 11.34 30.56
C ARG A 60 14.13 11.36 31.99
N ALA A 61 14.64 10.47 32.83
CA ALA A 61 14.45 10.57 34.28
C ALA A 61 15.29 11.73 34.81
N ALA A 62 14.68 12.58 35.64
CA ALA A 62 15.30 13.69 36.35
C ALA A 62 15.77 13.24 37.73
#